data_AF-A0A7J6DJS7-F1
#
_entry.id   AF-A0A7J6DJS7-F1
#
_cell.length_a   1.000
_cell.length_b   1.000
_cell.length_c   1.000
_cell.angle_alpha   90.00
_cell.angle_beta   90.00
_cell.angle_gamma   90.00
#
_symmetry.space_group_name_H-M   'P 1'
#
loop_
_entity.id
_entity.type
_entity.pdbx_description
1 polymer ?
#
loop_
_entity_poly.entity_id
_entity_poly.type
_entity_poly.pdbx_seq_one_letter_code
_entity_poly.pdbx_strand_id
1 'polypeptide(L)'
;MEKFDPETEFLLSKQETGNEWELFKENVRPLKRGRKIATLNEALKSQTSNFHKDSLLHQRKKLIEAIDDYSGDDPLHPWLQCIKWVQEAFPSGGDSSGLVVIYEQCVRTFWHSDRYKDDLRYLKVWLEYAQNCSDAEIIYSFLDTNEIGKTHASYYISYARHMESKNKMKMANDIFNLGISRTAQPIQTLKDSYTEFLMRSMRRPKPNVERNKENNDKPSKWKAYKVSQKPGTVVGSNCIEVFVDEECEKEMPKEDVESNSISRGLNFQLRQGNDQHLKTETQLLRENPLHKCVDTNLIMK
;
A
#
# COMPACT_ATOMS: atom_id res chain seq x y z
N MET A 1 -29.17 -31.89 -8.46
CA MET A 1 -29.09 -30.46 -8.13
C MET A 1 -27.97 -30.30 -7.14
N GLU A 2 -26.81 -29.87 -7.61
CA GLU A 2 -25.67 -29.56 -6.74
C GLU A 2 -26.07 -28.31 -5.95
N LYS A 3 -26.22 -28.43 -4.63
CA LYS A 3 -26.49 -27.28 -3.76
C LYS A 3 -25.20 -26.46 -3.71
N PHE A 4 -25.24 -25.27 -4.28
CA PHE A 4 -24.18 -24.28 -4.06
C PHE A 4 -24.10 -23.98 -2.56
N ASP A 5 -22.89 -23.75 -2.06
CA ASP A 5 -22.74 -23.27 -0.69
C ASP A 5 -23.38 -21.87 -0.56
N PRO A 6 -23.75 -21.44 0.66
CA PRO A 6 -24.45 -20.18 0.87
C PRO A 6 -23.68 -18.95 0.36
N GLU A 7 -22.34 -19.01 0.32
CA GLU A 7 -21.48 -17.93 -0.18
C GLU A 7 -21.58 -17.84 -1.70
N THR A 8 -21.53 -18.98 -2.39
CA THR A 8 -21.73 -19.04 -3.85
C THR A 8 -23.16 -18.65 -4.26
N GLU A 9 -24.18 -19.02 -3.48
CA GLU A 9 -25.57 -18.63 -3.73
C GLU A 9 -25.77 -17.12 -3.55
N PHE A 10 -25.13 -16.52 -2.54
CA PHE A 10 -25.11 -15.07 -2.35
C PHE A 10 -24.41 -14.33 -3.50
N LEU A 11 -23.25 -14.81 -3.96
CA LEU A 11 -22.53 -14.24 -5.11
C LEU A 11 -23.36 -14.27 -6.40
N LEU A 12 -24.15 -15.34 -6.60
CA LEU A 12 -25.03 -15.49 -7.76
C LEU A 12 -26.30 -14.63 -7.67
N SER A 13 -26.72 -14.25 -6.46
CA SER A 13 -27.94 -13.46 -6.24
C SER A 13 -27.85 -12.03 -6.77
N LYS A 14 -26.62 -11.51 -7.01
CA LYS A 14 -26.35 -10.11 -7.40
C LYS A 14 -27.03 -9.07 -6.49
N GLN A 15 -27.35 -9.43 -5.25
CA GLN A 15 -28.01 -8.53 -4.32
C GLN A 15 -26.99 -7.48 -3.84
N GLU A 16 -27.18 -6.22 -4.23
CA GLU A 16 -26.34 -5.11 -3.79
C GLU A 16 -26.65 -4.78 -2.32
N THR A 17 -25.95 -5.43 -1.40
CA THR A 17 -26.13 -5.20 0.05
C THR A 17 -25.29 -4.05 0.59
N GLY A 18 -24.48 -3.39 -0.25
CA GLY A 18 -23.47 -2.41 0.18
C GLY A 18 -22.24 -3.02 0.85
N ASN A 19 -22.28 -4.32 1.17
CA ASN A 19 -21.22 -5.07 1.88
C ASN A 19 -20.37 -5.95 0.95
N GLU A 20 -20.41 -5.72 -0.36
CA GLU A 20 -19.60 -6.48 -1.32
C GLU A 20 -18.10 -6.45 -0.98
N TRP A 21 -17.62 -5.35 -0.40
CA TRP A 21 -16.24 -5.22 0.08
C TRP A 21 -15.86 -6.25 1.14
N GLU A 22 -16.81 -6.76 1.94
CA GLU A 22 -16.52 -7.75 2.99
C GLU A 22 -16.01 -9.07 2.43
N LEU A 23 -16.47 -9.44 1.22
CA LEU A 23 -16.05 -10.67 0.52
C LEU A 23 -14.62 -10.58 0.00
N PHE A 24 -14.15 -9.36 -0.30
CA PHE A 24 -12.84 -9.14 -0.93
C PHE A 24 -11.83 -8.42 -0.02
N LYS A 25 -12.17 -8.15 1.24
CA LYS A 25 -11.35 -7.35 2.17
C LYS A 25 -9.91 -7.86 2.30
N GLU A 26 -9.70 -9.17 2.23
CA GLU A 26 -8.36 -9.80 2.28
C GLU A 26 -7.49 -9.46 1.06
N ASN A 27 -8.11 -9.09 -0.06
CA ASN A 27 -7.46 -8.70 -1.31
C ASN A 27 -7.38 -7.17 -1.46
N VAL A 28 -7.71 -6.38 -0.45
CA VAL A 28 -7.65 -4.92 -0.54
C VAL A 28 -6.41 -4.39 0.19
N ARG A 29 -5.49 -3.76 -0.54
CA ARG A 29 -4.31 -3.10 0.05
C ARG A 29 -4.76 -1.93 0.94
N PRO A 30 -4.34 -1.89 2.22
CA PRO A 30 -4.59 -0.76 3.10
C PRO A 30 -3.91 0.51 2.58
N LEU A 31 -4.63 1.64 2.61
CA LEU A 31 -4.10 2.95 2.28
C LEU A 31 -4.21 3.86 3.51
N LYS A 32 -3.15 4.63 3.81
CA LYS A 32 -3.13 5.57 4.94
C LYS A 32 -4.24 6.63 4.88
N ARG A 33 -4.68 6.99 3.67
CA ARG A 33 -5.77 7.94 3.42
C ARG A 33 -7.17 7.31 3.44
N GLY A 34 -7.26 5.99 3.61
CA GLY A 34 -8.48 5.23 3.39
C GLY A 34 -8.87 5.09 1.91
N ARG A 35 -10.07 4.55 1.66
CA ARG A 35 -10.68 4.36 0.33
C ARG A 35 -12.15 4.77 0.40
N LYS A 36 -12.69 5.27 -0.72
CA LYS A 36 -14.13 5.49 -0.85
C LYS A 36 -14.81 4.14 -1.12
N ILE A 37 -15.81 3.79 -0.32
CA ILE A 37 -16.49 2.49 -0.40
C ILE A 37 -17.16 2.29 -1.77
N ALA A 38 -17.82 3.32 -2.30
CA ALA A 38 -18.46 3.26 -3.63
C ALA A 38 -17.48 2.87 -4.74
N THR A 39 -16.34 3.56 -4.81
CA THR A 39 -15.27 3.28 -5.78
C THR A 39 -14.63 1.91 -5.56
N LEU A 40 -14.51 1.47 -4.30
CA LEU A 40 -14.00 0.14 -3.98
C LEU A 40 -14.96 -0.94 -4.49
N ASN A 41 -16.26 -0.81 -4.24
CA ASN A 41 -17.25 -1.77 -4.74
C ASN A 41 -17.25 -1.83 -6.28
N GLU A 42 -17.19 -0.68 -6.96
CA GLU A 42 -17.04 -0.63 -8.42
C GLU A 42 -15.77 -1.35 -8.91
N ALA A 43 -14.63 -1.10 -8.27
CA ALA A 43 -13.37 -1.75 -8.59
C ALA A 43 -13.42 -3.27 -8.32
N LEU A 44 -14.13 -3.72 -7.28
CA LEU A 44 -14.28 -5.14 -6.97
C LEU A 44 -15.21 -5.85 -7.97
N LYS A 45 -16.31 -5.21 -8.39
CA LYS A 45 -17.17 -5.70 -9.50
C LYS A 45 -16.37 -5.92 -10.78
N SER A 46 -15.37 -5.08 -11.04
CA SER A 46 -14.52 -5.21 -12.23
C SER A 46 -13.63 -6.46 -12.24
N GLN A 47 -13.31 -7.04 -11.08
CA GLN A 47 -12.48 -8.24 -10.98
C GLN A 47 -13.20 -9.49 -11.50
N THR A 48 -14.53 -9.51 -11.44
CA THR A 48 -15.37 -10.65 -11.81
C THR A 48 -15.63 -10.74 -13.32
N SER A 49 -15.36 -9.69 -14.10
CA SER A 49 -15.68 -9.67 -15.54
C SER A 49 -14.60 -9.07 -16.43
N ASN A 50 -14.25 -9.79 -17.51
CA ASN A 50 -13.19 -9.38 -18.44
C ASN A 50 -13.47 -8.04 -19.14
N PHE A 51 -14.74 -7.74 -19.45
CA PHE A 51 -15.14 -6.47 -20.06
C PHE A 51 -14.77 -5.25 -19.20
N HIS A 52 -14.90 -5.37 -17.88
CA HIS A 52 -14.54 -4.29 -16.97
C HIS A 52 -13.02 -4.15 -16.84
N LYS A 53 -12.26 -5.26 -16.92
CA LYS A 53 -10.78 -5.20 -16.99
C LYS A 53 -10.29 -4.40 -18.21
N ASP A 54 -10.89 -4.61 -19.38
CA ASP A 54 -10.51 -3.88 -20.60
C ASP A 54 -10.84 -2.39 -20.51
N SER A 55 -11.98 -2.04 -19.89
CA SER A 55 -12.35 -0.64 -19.62
C SER A 55 -11.33 0.05 -18.70
N LEU A 56 -10.90 -0.63 -17.62
CA LEU A 56 -9.85 -0.10 -16.73
C LEU A 56 -8.54 0.14 -17.48
N LEU A 57 -8.12 -0.81 -18.31
CA LEU A 57 -6.89 -0.67 -19.09
C LEU A 57 -6.97 0.49 -20.08
N HIS A 58 -8.11 0.64 -20.77
CA HIS A 58 -8.35 1.77 -21.65
C HIS A 58 -8.29 3.10 -20.90
N GLN A 59 -8.92 3.20 -19.73
CA GLN A 59 -8.87 4.41 -18.90
C GLN A 59 -7.45 4.72 -18.41
N ARG A 60 -6.67 3.70 -18.05
CA ARG A 60 -5.25 3.86 -17.69
C ARG A 60 -4.45 4.46 -18.85
N LYS A 61 -4.60 3.91 -20.06
CA LYS A 61 -3.93 4.42 -21.27
C LYS A 61 -4.28 5.88 -21.54
N LYS A 62 -5.56 6.24 -21.43
CA LYS A 62 -6.01 7.64 -21.59
C LYS A 62 -5.39 8.59 -20.57
N LEU A 63 -5.24 8.16 -19.32
CA LEU A 63 -4.57 8.98 -18.29
C LEU A 63 -3.08 9.14 -18.56
N ILE A 64 -2.45 8.12 -19.14
CA ILE A 64 -1.04 8.13 -19.53
C ILE A 64 -0.82 9.07 -20.73
N GLU A 65 -1.67 8.98 -21.77
CA GLU A 65 -1.67 9.94 -22.90
C GLU A 65 -1.88 11.38 -22.42
N ALA A 66 -2.80 11.59 -21.47
CA ALA A 66 -3.04 12.91 -20.88
C ALA A 66 -1.83 13.48 -20.13
N ILE A 67 -0.92 12.64 -19.60
CA ILE A 67 0.35 13.10 -19.00
C ILE A 67 1.29 13.65 -20.08
N ASP A 68 1.36 12.99 -21.23
CA ASP A 68 2.21 13.39 -22.35
C ASP A 68 1.70 14.68 -23.02
N ASP A 69 0.38 14.77 -23.24
CA ASP A 69 -0.25 15.95 -23.85
C ASP A 69 -0.35 17.16 -22.90
N TYR A 70 -0.09 16.97 -21.60
CA TYR A 70 -0.21 18.03 -20.62
C TYR A 70 0.78 19.17 -20.86
N SER A 71 0.24 20.39 -21.01
CA SER A 71 0.97 21.64 -21.25
C SER A 71 0.73 22.72 -20.17
N GLY A 72 0.12 22.35 -19.04
CA GLY A 72 -0.16 23.28 -17.94
C GLY A 72 1.04 23.53 -17.02
N ASP A 73 0.84 24.42 -16.04
CA ASP A 73 1.92 24.93 -15.20
C ASP A 73 2.50 23.92 -14.22
N ASP A 74 1.76 22.89 -13.80
CA ASP A 74 2.23 21.86 -12.85
C ASP A 74 2.29 20.47 -13.50
N PRO A 75 3.38 20.14 -14.22
CA PRO A 75 3.55 18.84 -14.87
C PRO A 75 3.43 17.63 -13.95
N LEU A 76 3.65 17.77 -12.64
CA LEU A 76 3.48 16.69 -11.66
C LEU A 76 2.00 16.32 -11.45
N HIS A 77 1.08 17.26 -11.61
CA HIS A 77 -0.35 17.08 -11.35
C HIS A 77 -0.99 15.88 -12.07
N PRO A 78 -0.87 15.73 -13.41
CA PRO A 78 -1.49 14.60 -14.12
C PRO A 78 -0.92 13.23 -13.67
N TRP A 79 0.34 13.17 -13.25
CA TRP A 79 0.91 11.95 -12.64
C TRP A 79 0.22 11.58 -11.34
N LEU A 80 0.00 12.57 -10.46
CA LEU A 80 -0.68 12.34 -9.17
C LEU A 80 -2.12 11.88 -9.38
N GLN A 81 -2.81 12.42 -10.39
CA GLN A 81 -4.15 11.96 -10.78
C GLN A 81 -4.14 10.52 -11.27
N CYS A 82 -3.20 10.18 -12.17
CA CYS A 82 -3.04 8.81 -12.68
C CYS A 82 -2.74 7.82 -11.55
N ILE A 83 -1.75 8.12 -10.69
CA ILE A 83 -1.39 7.30 -9.53
C ILE A 83 -2.60 7.08 -8.62
N LYS A 84 -3.32 8.17 -8.29
CA LYS A 84 -4.49 8.08 -7.42
C LYS A 84 -5.56 7.17 -8.02
N TRP A 85 -5.85 7.35 -9.31
CA TRP A 85 -6.83 6.53 -10.02
C TRP A 85 -6.42 5.06 -10.05
N VAL A 86 -5.14 4.74 -10.33
CA VAL A 86 -4.65 3.36 -10.33
C VAL A 86 -4.76 2.72 -8.94
N GLN A 87 -4.43 3.45 -7.88
CA GLN A 87 -4.60 2.95 -6.50
C GLN A 87 -6.06 2.61 -6.17
N GLU A 88 -7.01 3.36 -6.72
CA GLU A 88 -8.46 3.18 -6.52
C GLU A 88 -9.01 2.04 -7.39
N ALA A 89 -8.65 2.00 -8.67
CA ALA A 89 -9.10 1.02 -9.65
C ALA A 89 -8.51 -0.40 -9.41
N PHE A 90 -7.33 -0.50 -8.82
CA PHE A 90 -6.65 -1.77 -8.54
C PHE A 90 -6.46 -1.95 -7.03
N PRO A 91 -7.52 -2.35 -6.29
CA PRO A 91 -7.47 -2.38 -4.83
C PRO A 91 -6.48 -3.39 -4.25
N SER A 92 -6.25 -4.51 -4.94
CA SER A 92 -5.22 -5.49 -4.60
C SER A 92 -3.80 -5.02 -4.90
N GLY A 93 -3.64 -4.01 -5.77
CA GLY A 93 -2.34 -3.62 -6.29
C GLY A 93 -1.68 -4.76 -7.07
N GLY A 94 -0.37 -4.95 -6.86
CA GLY A 94 0.41 -5.97 -7.54
C GLY A 94 0.84 -5.57 -8.96
N ASP A 95 1.59 -6.46 -9.61
CA ASP A 95 2.26 -6.20 -10.90
C ASP A 95 1.26 -5.88 -12.02
N SER A 96 0.07 -6.46 -11.98
CA SER A 96 -0.98 -6.24 -12.98
C SER A 96 -1.51 -4.80 -13.00
N SER A 97 -1.40 -4.06 -11.90
CA SER A 97 -1.80 -2.64 -11.85
C SER A 97 -0.90 -1.72 -12.67
N GLY A 98 0.37 -2.09 -12.87
CA GLY A 98 1.40 -1.23 -13.45
C GLY A 98 1.80 -0.04 -12.55
N LEU A 99 1.32 0.02 -11.31
CA LEU A 99 1.53 1.16 -10.41
C LEU A 99 3.00 1.43 -10.12
N VAL A 100 3.82 0.38 -9.95
CA VAL A 100 5.27 0.53 -9.71
C VAL A 100 5.98 1.16 -10.91
N VAL A 101 5.57 0.79 -12.13
CA VAL A 101 6.11 1.39 -13.37
C VAL A 101 5.74 2.87 -13.43
N ILE A 102 4.48 3.22 -13.11
CA ILE A 102 4.03 4.62 -13.09
C ILE A 102 4.80 5.44 -12.03
N TYR A 103 5.05 4.88 -10.85
CA TYR A 103 5.90 5.51 -9.84
C TYR A 103 7.32 5.76 -10.37
N GLU A 104 7.96 4.73 -10.92
CA GLU A 104 9.30 4.82 -11.48
C GLU A 104 9.40 5.91 -12.55
N GLN A 105 8.48 5.89 -13.52
CA GLN A 105 8.46 6.87 -14.62
C GLN A 105 8.23 8.29 -14.10
N CYS A 106 7.35 8.47 -13.11
CA CYS A 106 7.10 9.77 -12.47
C CYS A 106 8.37 10.31 -11.80
N VAL A 107 9.02 9.48 -10.97
CA VAL A 107 10.22 9.92 -10.24
C VAL A 107 11.39 10.20 -11.19
N ARG A 108 11.57 9.39 -12.23
CA ARG A 108 12.59 9.59 -13.28
C ARG A 108 12.39 10.87 -14.08
N THR A 109 11.13 11.27 -14.31
CA THR A 109 10.83 12.49 -15.06
C THR A 109 11.24 13.76 -14.30
N PHE A 110 11.10 13.79 -12.97
CA PHE A 110 11.23 15.03 -12.20
C PHE A 110 12.45 15.14 -11.29
N TRP A 111 13.32 14.12 -11.19
CA TRP A 111 14.39 14.13 -10.16
C TRP A 111 15.40 15.28 -10.32
N HIS A 112 15.65 15.71 -11.56
CA HIS A 112 16.54 16.85 -11.85
C HIS A 112 15.86 18.21 -11.62
N SER A 113 14.54 18.24 -11.46
CA SER A 113 13.76 19.48 -11.38
C SER A 113 13.81 20.04 -9.97
N ASP A 114 14.55 21.14 -9.78
CA ASP A 114 14.65 21.83 -8.49
C ASP A 114 13.29 22.26 -7.92
N ARG A 115 12.31 22.53 -8.80
CA ARG A 115 10.94 22.88 -8.43
C ARG A 115 10.28 21.86 -7.51
N TYR A 116 10.58 20.57 -7.68
CA TYR A 116 9.91 19.48 -6.97
C TYR A 116 10.75 18.86 -5.86
N LYS A 117 12.03 19.24 -5.72
CA LYS A 117 12.93 18.69 -4.68
C LYS A 117 12.36 18.86 -3.27
N ASP A 118 11.67 19.97 -3.02
CA ASP A 118 11.03 20.25 -1.73
C ASP A 118 9.49 20.12 -1.75
N ASP A 119 8.90 19.58 -2.81
CA ASP A 119 7.45 19.36 -2.90
C ASP A 119 7.06 18.05 -2.18
N LEU A 120 6.25 18.17 -1.13
CA LEU A 120 5.77 17.02 -0.35
C LEU A 120 4.98 16.00 -1.21
N ARG A 121 4.28 16.45 -2.26
CA ARG A 121 3.54 15.56 -3.16
C ARG A 121 4.51 14.67 -3.92
N TYR A 122 5.61 15.24 -4.41
CA TYR A 122 6.65 14.51 -5.10
C TYR A 122 7.39 13.55 -4.17
N LEU A 123 7.74 14.01 -2.97
CA LEU A 123 8.32 13.13 -1.94
C LEU A 123 7.42 11.94 -1.63
N LYS A 124 6.09 12.13 -1.51
CA LYS A 124 5.16 11.02 -1.29
C LYS A 124 5.23 9.97 -2.40
N VAL A 125 5.39 10.37 -3.67
CA VAL A 125 5.59 9.42 -4.79
C VAL A 125 6.85 8.59 -4.58
N TRP A 126 7.97 9.23 -4.22
CA TRP A 126 9.22 8.53 -3.92
C TRP A 126 9.10 7.56 -2.74
N LEU A 127 8.42 7.95 -1.66
CA LEU A 127 8.24 7.09 -0.49
C LEU A 127 7.34 5.89 -0.78
N GLU A 128 6.31 6.06 -1.62
CA GLU A 128 5.49 4.96 -2.12
C GLU A 128 6.31 4.07 -3.06
N TYR A 129 7.12 4.63 -3.96
CA TYR A 129 8.02 3.85 -4.82
C TYR A 129 8.97 2.98 -3.99
N ALA A 130 9.63 3.56 -2.99
CA ALA A 130 10.54 2.85 -2.09
C ALA A 130 9.88 1.66 -1.37
N GLN A 131 8.62 1.79 -0.94
CA GLN A 131 7.87 0.71 -0.29
C GLN A 131 7.54 -0.46 -1.22
N ASN A 132 7.55 -0.24 -2.54
CA ASN A 132 7.27 -1.28 -3.54
C ASN A 132 8.54 -1.85 -4.17
N CYS A 133 9.74 -1.41 -3.76
CA CYS A 133 11.02 -1.91 -4.24
C CYS A 133 11.69 -2.84 -3.21
N SER A 134 12.42 -3.84 -3.69
CA SER A 134 13.19 -4.77 -2.84
C SER A 134 14.36 -4.09 -2.14
N ASP A 135 15.01 -3.16 -2.83
CA ASP A 135 16.17 -2.40 -2.34
C ASP A 135 15.85 -0.92 -2.14
N ALA A 136 15.04 -0.63 -1.12
CA ALA A 136 14.66 0.73 -0.79
C ALA A 136 15.85 1.58 -0.30
N GLU A 137 16.95 0.97 0.15
CA GLU A 137 18.13 1.69 0.64
C GLU A 137 18.79 2.50 -0.48
N ILE A 138 18.87 1.94 -1.69
CA ILE A 138 19.35 2.65 -2.89
C ILE A 138 18.50 3.89 -3.15
N ILE A 139 17.17 3.77 -3.03
CA ILE A 139 16.25 4.88 -3.27
C ILE A 139 16.46 5.99 -2.23
N TYR A 140 16.56 5.65 -0.94
CA TYR A 140 16.84 6.66 0.09
C TYR A 140 18.22 7.32 -0.08
N SER A 141 19.24 6.55 -0.49
CA SER A 141 20.56 7.11 -0.80
C SER A 141 20.51 8.06 -2.00
N PHE A 142 19.72 7.73 -3.02
CA PHE A 142 19.48 8.60 -4.17
C PHE A 142 18.80 9.90 -3.76
N LEU A 143 17.78 9.83 -2.91
CA LEU A 143 17.08 11.01 -2.37
C LEU A 143 18.02 11.94 -1.58
N ASP A 144 18.87 11.39 -0.72
CA ASP A 144 19.83 12.20 0.06
C ASP A 144 20.87 12.87 -0.85
N THR A 145 21.39 12.15 -1.85
CA THR A 145 22.38 12.66 -2.81
C THR A 145 21.80 13.78 -3.68
N ASN A 146 20.54 13.64 -4.11
CA ASN A 146 19.87 14.62 -4.98
C ASN A 146 19.09 15.69 -4.20
N GLU A 147 19.20 15.68 -2.88
CA GLU A 147 18.58 16.68 -1.98
C GLU A 147 17.06 16.74 -2.05
N ILE A 148 16.43 15.60 -2.33
CA ILE A 148 14.98 15.49 -2.46
C ILE A 148 14.37 15.21 -1.08
N GLY A 149 13.46 16.07 -0.63
CA GLY A 149 12.66 15.86 0.56
C GLY A 149 13.38 16.11 1.89
N LYS A 150 14.59 16.68 1.87
CA LYS A 150 15.43 16.87 3.07
C LYS A 150 14.78 17.74 4.15
N THR A 151 13.82 18.61 3.81
CA THR A 151 13.12 19.45 4.79
C THR A 151 11.89 18.75 5.39
N HIS A 152 11.50 17.57 4.91
CA HIS A 152 10.24 16.92 5.29
C HIS A 152 10.47 15.79 6.29
N ALA A 153 9.74 15.83 7.40
CA ALA A 153 9.78 14.80 8.44
C ALA A 153 9.44 13.40 7.89
N SER A 154 8.53 13.34 6.90
CA SER A 154 8.09 12.09 6.27
C SER A 154 9.24 11.30 5.64
N TYR A 155 10.25 11.98 5.09
CA TYR A 155 11.47 11.35 4.55
C TYR A 155 12.20 10.57 5.64
N TYR A 156 12.57 11.25 6.73
CA TYR A 156 13.33 10.64 7.83
C TYR A 156 12.53 9.55 8.55
N ILE A 157 11.23 9.77 8.79
CA ILE A 157 10.37 8.77 9.42
C ILE A 157 10.30 7.49 8.56
N SER A 158 10.08 7.64 7.25
CA SER A 158 9.99 6.50 6.34
C SER A 158 11.33 5.75 6.24
N TYR A 159 12.43 6.50 6.14
CA TYR A 159 13.76 5.92 6.02
C TYR A 159 14.18 5.18 7.31
N ALA A 160 13.98 5.79 8.47
CA ALA A 160 14.29 5.17 9.76
C ALA A 160 13.43 3.93 10.02
N ARG A 161 12.14 3.94 9.66
CA ARG A 161 11.26 2.76 9.74
C ARG A 161 11.73 1.62 8.84
N HIS A 162 12.21 1.95 7.64
CA HIS A 162 12.81 0.94 6.75
C HIS A 162 14.05 0.30 7.41
N MET A 163 14.97 1.12 7.94
CA MET A 163 16.15 0.62 8.64
C MET A 163 15.82 -0.19 9.89
N GLU A 164 14.81 0.22 10.66
CA GLU A 164 14.29 -0.53 11.81
C GLU A 164 13.79 -1.93 11.38
N SER A 165 13.07 -2.02 10.26
CA SER A 165 12.56 -3.30 9.72
C SER A 165 13.68 -4.25 9.27
N LYS A 166 14.82 -3.70 8.85
CA LYS A 166 16.05 -4.44 8.52
C LYS A 166 16.92 -4.73 9.76
N ASN A 167 16.42 -4.43 10.96
CA ASN A 167 17.14 -4.55 12.23
C ASN A 167 18.43 -3.69 12.32
N LYS A 168 18.56 -2.67 11.48
CA LYS A 168 19.68 -1.71 11.47
C LYS A 168 19.40 -0.55 12.44
N MET A 169 19.28 -0.86 13.72
CA MET A 169 18.80 0.07 14.76
C MET A 169 19.65 1.34 14.90
N LYS A 170 20.98 1.22 14.81
CA LYS A 170 21.89 2.36 14.86
C LYS A 170 21.62 3.33 13.71
N MET A 171 21.48 2.82 12.49
CA MET A 171 21.19 3.65 11.32
C MET A 171 19.82 4.34 11.45
N ALA A 172 18.79 3.63 11.91
CA ALA A 172 17.48 4.23 12.16
C ALA A 172 17.56 5.40 13.16
N ASN A 173 18.30 5.22 14.26
CA ASN A 173 18.58 6.27 15.23
C ASN A 173 19.29 7.48 14.61
N ASP A 174 20.33 7.24 13.82
CA ASP A 174 21.12 8.30 13.17
C ASP A 174 20.26 9.11 12.18
N ILE A 175 19.37 8.44 11.44
CA ILE A 175 18.41 9.09 10.52
C ILE A 175 17.43 9.99 11.27
N PHE A 176 16.87 9.54 12.41
CA PHE A 176 16.00 10.39 13.23
C PHE A 176 16.72 11.63 13.74
N ASN A 177 17.93 11.47 14.29
CA ASN A 177 18.73 12.59 14.78
C ASN A 177 19.10 13.56 13.63
N LEU A 178 19.40 13.04 12.44
CA LEU A 178 19.66 13.86 11.26
C LEU A 178 18.45 14.69 10.83
N GLY A 179 17.25 14.11 10.85
CA GLY A 179 16.03 14.86 10.55
C GLY A 179 15.75 15.96 11.57
N ILE A 180 16.03 15.70 12.86
CA ILE A 180 15.87 16.66 13.94
C ILE A 180 16.88 17.80 13.82
N SER A 181 18.15 17.50 13.52
CA SER A 181 19.20 18.53 13.34
C SER A 181 18.93 19.42 12.14
N ARG A 182 18.30 18.86 11.09
CA ARG A 182 17.84 19.61 9.90
C ARG A 182 16.49 20.30 10.11
N THR A 183 15.87 20.20 11.29
CA THR A 183 14.57 20.82 11.61
C THR A 183 13.44 20.45 10.64
N ALA A 184 13.43 19.19 10.19
CA ALA A 184 12.49 18.73 9.18
C ALA A 184 11.01 18.83 9.64
N GLN A 185 10.12 19.33 8.79
CA GLN A 185 8.74 19.66 9.10
C GLN A 185 7.74 18.55 8.70
N PRO A 186 6.69 18.31 9.50
CA PRO A 186 6.44 18.87 10.83
C PRO A 186 7.37 18.27 11.89
N ILE A 187 8.12 19.12 12.60
CA ILE A 187 9.15 18.66 13.54
C ILE A 187 8.57 17.87 14.72
N GLN A 188 7.35 18.20 15.14
CA GLN A 188 6.69 17.50 16.23
C GLN A 188 6.39 16.05 15.85
N THR A 189 5.83 15.82 14.65
CA THR A 189 5.59 14.48 14.11
C THR A 189 6.87 13.65 14.02
N LEU A 190 8.00 14.28 13.67
CA LEU A 190 9.30 13.61 13.67
C LEU A 190 9.73 13.17 15.07
N LYS A 191 9.64 14.06 16.06
CA LYS A 191 9.98 13.78 17.46
C LYS A 191 9.08 12.71 18.08
N ASP A 192 7.79 12.74 17.79
CA ASP A 192 6.83 11.75 18.27
C ASP A 192 7.18 10.37 17.70
N SER A 193 7.43 10.29 16.38
CA SER A 193 7.85 9.04 15.74
C SER A 193 9.21 8.53 16.25
N TYR A 194 10.13 9.43 16.60
CA TYR A 194 11.42 9.04 17.17
C TYR A 194 11.25 8.46 18.58
N THR A 195 10.40 9.08 19.41
CA THR A 195 10.05 8.57 20.75
C THR A 195 9.45 7.17 20.64
N GLU A 196 8.52 6.97 19.70
CA GLU A 196 7.89 5.68 19.43
C GLU A 196 8.94 4.61 19.03
N PHE A 197 9.90 4.97 18.17
CA PHE A 197 11.03 4.12 17.80
C PHE A 197 11.89 3.73 19.01
N LEU A 198 12.21 4.67 19.91
CA LEU A 198 13.00 4.38 21.11
C LEU A 198 12.25 3.44 22.06
N MET A 199 10.95 3.66 22.26
CA MET A 199 10.11 2.77 23.07
C MET A 199 10.09 1.34 22.51
N ARG A 200 9.94 1.18 21.18
CA ARG A 200 10.01 -0.13 20.51
C ARG A 200 11.38 -0.78 20.69
N SER A 201 12.45 -0.01 20.55
CA SER A 201 13.83 -0.48 20.62
C SER A 201 14.19 -1.02 22.01
N MET A 202 13.71 -0.37 23.08
CA MET A 202 13.96 -0.78 24.47
C MET A 202 13.23 -2.06 24.89
N ARG A 203 12.09 -2.38 24.24
CA ARG A 203 11.30 -3.59 24.51
C ARG A 203 11.87 -4.84 23.84
N ARG A 204 12.83 -4.71 22.92
CA ARG A 204 13.46 -5.85 22.26
C ARG A 204 14.46 -6.51 23.23
N PRO A 205 14.28 -7.79 23.61
CA PRO A 205 15.29 -8.49 24.39
C PRO A 205 16.60 -8.53 23.59
N LYS A 206 17.70 -8.14 24.24
CA LYS A 206 19.05 -8.27 23.64
C LYS A 206 19.25 -9.74 23.25
N PRO A 207 19.75 -10.05 22.04
CA PRO A 207 20.12 -11.42 21.73
C PRO A 207 21.16 -11.87 22.76
N ASN A 208 20.79 -12.86 23.57
CA ASN A 208 21.62 -13.37 24.64
C ASN A 208 22.72 -14.25 24.03
N VAL A 209 23.84 -13.62 23.66
CA VAL A 209 25.02 -14.33 23.12
C VAL A 209 25.72 -15.16 24.22
N GLU A 210 25.36 -14.98 25.50
CA GLU A 210 26.06 -15.62 26.63
C GLU A 210 25.35 -16.86 27.20
N ARG A 211 24.09 -17.15 26.86
CA ARG A 211 23.36 -18.32 27.40
C ARG A 211 23.83 -19.67 26.83
N ASN A 212 24.66 -19.69 25.79
CA ASN A 212 25.10 -20.93 25.14
C ASN A 212 26.22 -21.69 25.89
N LYS A 213 26.61 -21.28 27.10
CA LYS A 213 27.60 -22.01 27.93
C LYS A 213 27.00 -22.84 29.07
N GLU A 214 25.73 -22.66 29.43
CA GLU A 214 25.13 -23.31 30.62
C GLU A 214 24.23 -24.52 30.31
N ASN A 215 24.05 -24.89 29.05
CA ASN A 215 23.06 -25.92 28.69
C ASN A 215 23.57 -27.38 28.68
N ASN A 216 24.64 -27.68 29.43
CA ASN A 216 25.17 -29.05 29.52
C ASN A 216 24.58 -29.91 30.65
N ASP A 217 23.70 -29.37 31.51
CA ASP A 217 23.04 -30.16 32.54
C ASP A 217 21.62 -30.54 32.12
N LYS A 218 21.46 -31.78 31.65
CA LYS A 218 20.15 -32.40 31.40
C LYS A 218 19.48 -32.74 32.74
N PRO A 219 18.30 -32.20 33.10
CA PRO A 219 17.56 -32.72 34.22
C PRO A 219 16.79 -33.98 33.82
N SER A 220 17.18 -35.10 34.43
CA SER A 220 16.44 -36.37 34.41
C SER A 220 15.13 -36.23 35.19
N LYS A 221 14.02 -36.65 34.55
CA LYS A 221 12.65 -36.86 35.08
C LYS A 221 11.72 -35.64 35.10
N TRP A 222 10.78 -35.64 34.15
CA TRP A 222 9.56 -34.85 34.21
C TRP A 222 8.60 -35.45 35.24
N LYS A 223 8.30 -34.74 36.34
CA LYS A 223 7.13 -35.05 37.17
C LYS A 223 5.99 -34.18 36.71
N ALA A 224 4.91 -34.80 36.24
CA ALA A 224 3.66 -34.13 35.92
C ALA A 224 2.95 -33.73 37.22
N TYR A 225 2.86 -32.42 37.49
CA TYR A 225 1.92 -31.88 38.47
C TYR A 225 0.78 -31.21 37.71
N LYS A 226 -0.46 -31.66 37.98
CA LYS A 226 -1.68 -31.04 37.48
C LYS A 226 -1.80 -29.65 38.07
N VAL A 227 -1.92 -28.63 37.21
CA VAL A 227 -2.23 -27.25 37.60
C VAL A 227 -3.72 -27.16 37.94
N SER A 228 -4.03 -26.72 39.16
CA SER A 228 -5.38 -26.43 39.63
C SER A 228 -5.84 -25.10 39.04
N GLN A 229 -6.97 -25.08 38.32
CA GLN A 229 -7.60 -23.86 37.83
C GLN A 229 -8.35 -23.17 38.98
N LYS A 230 -8.00 -21.90 39.24
CA LYS A 230 -8.85 -20.94 39.95
C LYS A 230 -8.90 -19.62 39.16
N PRO A 231 -10.02 -18.88 39.21
CA PRO A 231 -10.32 -17.84 38.25
C PRO A 231 -9.54 -16.56 38.56
N GLY A 232 -8.84 -16.04 37.56
CA GLY A 232 -8.11 -14.78 37.62
C GLY A 232 -8.63 -13.83 36.54
N THR A 233 -9.06 -12.67 36.99
CA THR A 233 -9.55 -11.51 36.23
C THR A 233 -8.63 -11.16 35.06
N VAL A 234 -9.19 -11.17 33.84
CA VAL A 234 -8.53 -10.66 32.63
C VAL A 234 -8.64 -9.14 32.64
N VAL A 235 -7.52 -8.44 32.86
CA VAL A 235 -7.39 -7.03 32.47
C VAL A 235 -6.97 -7.04 31.01
N GLY A 236 -7.96 -6.93 30.12
CA GLY A 236 -7.74 -6.73 28.69
C GLY A 236 -7.35 -5.29 28.44
N SER A 237 -6.08 -5.06 28.05
CA SER A 237 -5.65 -3.85 27.36
C SER A 237 -5.54 -4.17 25.88
N ASN A 238 -6.50 -3.67 25.11
CA ASN A 238 -6.39 -3.29 23.70
C ASN A 238 -7.71 -2.61 23.30
N CYS A 239 -7.86 -1.34 23.69
CA CYS A 239 -8.91 -0.47 23.17
C CYS A 239 -8.25 0.38 22.08
N ILE A 240 -8.63 0.16 20.83
CA ILE A 240 -8.34 1.09 19.74
C ILE A 240 -9.37 2.21 19.90
N GLU A 241 -8.93 3.41 20.25
CA GLU A 241 -9.78 4.59 20.28
C GLU A 241 -10.04 5.05 18.85
N VAL A 242 -11.28 4.89 18.39
CA VAL A 242 -11.78 5.43 17.13
C VAL A 242 -12.67 6.62 17.48
N PHE A 243 -12.24 7.82 17.12
CA PHE A 243 -13.08 9.01 17.16
C PHE A 243 -14.18 8.88 16.10
N VAL A 244 -15.43 8.99 16.53
CA VAL A 244 -16.62 9.07 15.67
C VAL A 244 -17.10 10.51 15.75
N ASP A 245 -17.02 11.23 14.63
CA ASP A 245 -17.72 12.49 14.48
C ASP A 245 -19.18 12.20 14.11
N GLU A 246 -20.06 12.72 14.96
CA GLU A 246 -21.51 12.68 14.89
C GLU A 246 -21.98 13.84 14.00
N GLU A 247 -22.60 13.51 12.86
CA GLU A 247 -23.64 14.29 12.13
C GLU A 247 -23.53 14.05 10.62
N CYS A 248 -24.50 13.33 10.04
CA CYS A 248 -25.25 13.75 8.85
C CYS A 248 -26.24 12.63 8.45
N GLU A 249 -27.46 12.68 8.97
CA GLU A 249 -28.59 11.99 8.36
C GLU A 249 -29.07 12.78 7.13
N LYS A 250 -29.31 12.11 6.00
CA LYS A 250 -30.64 12.02 5.34
C LYS A 250 -30.61 11.49 3.90
N GLU A 251 -31.52 10.53 3.68
CA GLU A 251 -32.34 10.25 2.48
C GLU A 251 -31.69 9.55 1.25
N MET A 252 -32.22 8.36 0.96
CA MET A 252 -32.04 7.61 -0.30
C MET A 252 -33.24 7.87 -1.23
N PRO A 253 -33.03 7.96 -2.56
CA PRO A 253 -34.07 7.64 -3.54
C PRO A 253 -33.90 6.20 -4.05
N LYS A 254 -35.04 5.52 -4.22
CA LYS A 254 -35.17 4.23 -4.91
C LYS A 254 -35.22 4.48 -6.42
N GLU A 255 -34.46 3.74 -7.20
CA GLU A 255 -34.70 3.59 -8.64
C GLU A 255 -34.81 2.11 -9.00
N ASP A 256 -35.90 1.80 -9.68
CA ASP A 256 -36.25 0.48 -10.22
C ASP A 256 -35.40 0.21 -11.48
N VAL A 257 -34.70 -0.93 -11.52
CA VAL A 257 -34.07 -1.40 -12.77
C VAL A 257 -34.47 -2.85 -13.06
N GLU A 258 -35.11 -2.97 -14.21
CA GLU A 258 -35.70 -4.14 -14.83
C GLU A 258 -34.67 -5.25 -15.10
N SER A 259 -35.03 -6.47 -14.72
CA SER A 259 -34.19 -7.66 -14.81
C SER A 259 -34.20 -8.24 -16.23
N ASN A 260 -33.06 -8.22 -16.93
CA ASN A 260 -32.87 -9.07 -18.11
C ASN A 260 -32.00 -10.28 -17.76
N SER A 261 -32.67 -11.44 -17.73
CA SER A 261 -32.10 -12.76 -17.51
C SER A 261 -31.39 -13.26 -18.77
N ILE A 262 -30.08 -13.51 -18.65
CA ILE A 262 -29.38 -14.40 -19.59
C ILE A 262 -28.65 -15.46 -18.77
N SER A 263 -29.34 -16.58 -18.61
CA SER A 263 -28.80 -17.82 -18.07
C SER A 263 -27.76 -18.39 -19.02
N ARG A 264 -26.48 -18.32 -18.66
CA ARG A 264 -25.47 -19.30 -19.10
C ARG A 264 -24.57 -19.63 -17.92
N GLY A 265 -24.72 -20.86 -17.44
CA GLY A 265 -23.97 -21.39 -16.31
C GLY A 265 -22.47 -21.32 -16.55
N LEU A 266 -21.74 -20.95 -15.50
CA LEU A 266 -20.30 -21.06 -15.46
C LEU A 266 -19.93 -21.84 -14.21
N ASN A 267 -19.35 -23.01 -14.47
CA ASN A 267 -18.64 -23.83 -13.49
C ASN A 267 -17.73 -22.95 -12.65
N PHE A 268 -17.91 -23.02 -11.32
CA PHE A 268 -17.07 -22.37 -10.33
C PHE A 268 -15.75 -23.14 -10.21
N GLN A 269 -14.94 -23.08 -11.26
CA GLN A 269 -13.50 -23.22 -11.11
C GLN A 269 -12.99 -21.79 -11.00
N LEU A 270 -12.29 -21.47 -9.92
CA LEU A 270 -11.31 -20.38 -9.86
C LEU A 270 -10.29 -20.59 -11.00
N ARG A 271 -10.69 -20.28 -12.22
CA ARG A 271 -9.78 -20.14 -13.36
C ARG A 271 -9.11 -18.81 -13.13
N GLN A 272 -7.78 -18.85 -13.00
CA GLN A 272 -6.91 -17.72 -13.28
C GLN A 272 -7.36 -17.11 -14.62
N GLY A 273 -8.19 -16.07 -14.56
CA GLY A 273 -8.75 -15.43 -15.73
C GLY A 273 -7.69 -14.57 -16.37
N ASN A 274 -6.92 -15.13 -17.31
CA ASN A 274 -5.97 -14.48 -18.22
C ASN A 274 -5.43 -13.10 -17.77
N ASP A 275 -4.82 -13.03 -16.58
CA ASP A 275 -4.04 -11.87 -16.15
C ASP A 275 -2.82 -11.62 -17.06
N GLN A 276 -2.58 -12.52 -18.03
CA GLN A 276 -1.59 -12.35 -19.08
C GLN A 276 -1.80 -11.04 -19.84
N HIS A 277 -3.04 -10.60 -20.11
CA HIS A 277 -3.27 -9.33 -20.81
C HIS A 277 -2.80 -8.13 -19.97
N LEU A 278 -3.14 -8.12 -18.67
CA LEU A 278 -2.69 -7.09 -17.72
C LEU A 278 -1.16 -7.07 -17.60
N LYS A 279 -0.54 -8.25 -17.50
CA LYS A 279 0.92 -8.40 -17.43
C LYS A 279 1.60 -7.92 -18.71
N THR A 280 1.08 -8.28 -19.88
CA THR A 280 1.57 -7.80 -21.18
C THR A 280 1.44 -6.29 -21.29
N GLU A 281 0.32 -5.70 -20.85
CA GLU A 281 0.17 -4.25 -20.91
C GLU A 281 1.10 -3.52 -19.93
N THR A 282 1.28 -4.03 -18.71
CA THR A 282 2.30 -3.50 -17.79
C THR A 282 3.71 -3.61 -18.38
N GLN A 283 4.00 -4.70 -19.11
CA GLN A 283 5.27 -4.86 -19.81
C GLN A 283 5.41 -3.84 -20.95
N LEU A 284 4.35 -3.56 -21.71
CA LEU A 284 4.35 -2.51 -22.74
C LEU A 284 4.58 -1.10 -22.16
N LEU A 285 4.05 -0.82 -20.96
CA LEU A 285 4.34 0.43 -20.24
C LEU A 285 5.80 0.54 -19.81
N ARG A 286 6.47 -0.60 -19.60
CA ARG A 286 7.91 -0.63 -19.31
C ARG A 286 8.75 -0.46 -20.57
N GLU A 287 8.32 -1.05 -21.69
CA GLU A 287 9.03 -1.01 -22.97
C GLU A 287 8.86 0.33 -23.70
N ASN A 288 7.75 1.03 -23.48
CA ASN A 288 7.48 2.35 -24.03
C ASN A 288 7.38 3.39 -22.90
N PRO A 289 8.52 3.84 -22.33
CA PRO A 289 8.51 4.91 -21.35
C PRO A 289 7.88 6.17 -21.97
N LEU A 290 7.17 6.95 -21.13
CA LEU A 290 6.51 8.17 -21.56
C LEU A 290 7.50 9.11 -22.26
N HIS A 291 7.08 9.84 -23.29
CA HIS A 291 7.99 10.61 -24.16
C HIS A 291 8.76 11.71 -23.40
N LYS A 292 8.27 12.08 -22.20
CA LYS A 292 8.90 13.02 -21.24
C LYS A 292 9.91 12.35 -20.29
N CYS A 293 9.95 11.03 -20.22
CA CYS A 293 10.94 10.27 -19.47
C CYS A 293 12.20 10.10 -20.33
N VAL A 294 13.03 11.15 -20.37
CA VAL A 294 14.29 11.12 -21.13
C VAL A 294 15.15 9.94 -20.65
N ASP A 295 15.62 9.15 -21.61
CA ASP A 295 16.48 7.97 -21.45
C ASP A 295 17.70 8.26 -20.57
N THR A 296 17.56 8.03 -19.28
CA THR A 296 18.67 7.94 -18.33
C THR A 296 18.79 6.47 -17.93
N ASN A 297 19.63 5.73 -18.66
CA ASN A 297 20.04 4.36 -18.36
C ASN A 297 20.83 4.22 -17.03
N LEU A 298 20.63 5.12 -16.05
CA LEU A 298 21.61 5.33 -14.98
C LEU A 298 21.09 5.23 -13.54
N ILE A 299 19.78 5.13 -13.29
CA ILE A 299 19.29 5.34 -11.92
C ILE A 299 19.26 4.05 -11.08
N MET A 300 19.19 2.85 -11.69
CA MET A 300 19.01 1.60 -10.96
C MET A 300 19.59 0.38 -11.72
N LYS A 301 20.93 0.31 -11.85
CA LYS A 301 21.63 -0.97 -12.10
C LYS A 301 22.43 -1.35 -10.88
#